data_AF-A0A3S9I9D3-F1
#
_entry.id   AF-A0A3S9I9D3-F1
#
_cell.length_a   1.000
_cell.length_b   1.000
_cell.length_c   1.000
_cell.angle_alpha   90.00
_cell.angle_beta   90.00
_cell.angle_gamma   90.00
#
_symmetry.space_group_name_H-M   'P 1'
#
loop_
_entity.id
_entity.type
_entity.pdbx_description
1 polymer ?
#
loop_
_entity_poly.entity_id
_entity_poly.type
_entity_poly.pdbx_seq_one_letter_code
_entity_poly.pdbx_strand_id
1 'polypeptide(L)'
;MSRAEWTVRHLPEMVAGLRHALRAHLIHTLRPDGLAAATAVDDSGRPTGLHLHDVSRDGIPYVGIELAGGLGALMHGSRVVAFGGTAVASRRRLAEEDATDTRTGLDEALIGHWSSAPYDYGAMEASEVELRADGTGWSLLANPGGEWVARLTWRCPSPGVLELRPEDGQPSRHRYLVTTAPVTSATFEEPVEFCHQYAKSG
;
A
#
# COMPACT_ATOMS: atom_id res chain seq x y z
N MET A 1 -4.74 -11.04 17.26
CA MET A 1 -3.47 -11.47 16.64
C MET A 1 -2.39 -10.55 17.18
N SER A 2 -1.31 -11.10 17.74
CA SER A 2 -0.19 -10.30 18.25
C SER A 2 0.64 -9.73 17.09
N ARG A 3 1.45 -8.68 17.32
CA ARG A 3 2.32 -8.11 16.28
C ARG A 3 3.39 -9.09 15.80
N ALA A 4 3.86 -9.96 16.69
CA ALA A 4 4.78 -11.04 16.34
C ALA A 4 4.11 -12.06 15.42
N GLU A 5 2.88 -12.47 15.72
CA GLU A 5 2.08 -13.35 14.83
C GLU A 5 1.80 -12.71 13.47
N TRP A 6 1.45 -11.41 13.46
CA TRP A 6 1.26 -10.66 12.22
C TRP A 6 2.54 -10.68 11.38
N THR A 7 3.69 -10.41 12.01
CA THR A 7 4.99 -10.31 11.32
C THR A 7 5.39 -11.65 10.72
N VAL A 8 5.29 -12.74 11.49
CA VAL A 8 5.61 -14.08 10.97
C VAL A 8 4.72 -14.46 9.80
N ARG A 9 3.42 -14.11 9.86
CA ARG A 9 2.47 -14.39 8.77
C ARG A 9 2.79 -13.65 7.48
N HIS A 10 3.19 -12.38 7.58
CA HIS A 10 3.38 -11.51 6.39
C HIS A 10 4.84 -11.37 5.97
N LEU A 11 5.80 -11.98 6.69
CA LEU A 11 7.23 -11.92 6.36
C LEU A 11 7.53 -12.29 4.89
N PRO A 12 6.90 -13.31 4.26
CA PRO A 12 7.15 -13.60 2.85
C PRO A 12 6.78 -12.44 1.91
N GLU A 13 5.65 -11.77 2.15
CA GLU A 13 5.19 -10.62 1.36
C GLU A 13 6.11 -9.41 1.55
N MET A 14 6.58 -9.20 2.79
CA MET A 14 7.54 -8.14 3.11
C MET A 14 8.88 -8.36 2.41
N VAL A 15 9.40 -9.58 2.43
CA VAL A 15 10.64 -9.95 1.72
C VAL A 15 10.46 -9.83 0.21
N ALA A 16 9.29 -10.18 -0.33
CA ALA A 16 8.98 -9.95 -1.74
C ALA A 16 8.99 -8.45 -2.09
N GLY A 17 8.37 -7.61 -1.25
CA GLY A 17 8.37 -6.14 -1.41
C GLY A 17 9.76 -5.52 -1.39
N LEU A 18 10.70 -6.11 -0.63
CA LEU A 18 12.09 -5.66 -0.56
C LEU A 18 12.89 -5.85 -1.85
N ARG A 19 12.52 -6.79 -2.72
CA ARG A 19 13.33 -7.15 -3.90
C ARG A 19 13.65 -5.97 -4.80
N HIS A 20 12.70 -5.05 -4.98
CA HIS A 20 12.91 -3.88 -5.82
C HIS A 20 13.94 -2.91 -5.21
N ALA A 21 13.81 -2.61 -3.91
CA ALA A 21 14.74 -1.75 -3.18
C ALA A 21 16.16 -2.35 -3.12
N LEU A 22 16.26 -3.67 -2.85
CA LEU A 22 17.51 -4.43 -2.88
C LEU A 22 18.18 -4.34 -4.25
N ARG A 23 17.45 -4.61 -5.33
CA ARG A 23 17.97 -4.55 -6.69
C ARG A 23 18.45 -3.14 -7.04
N ALA A 24 17.66 -2.12 -6.73
CA ALA A 24 18.06 -0.73 -6.96
C ALA A 24 19.34 -0.38 -6.19
N HIS A 25 19.42 -0.74 -4.91
CA HIS A 25 20.60 -0.50 -4.09
C HIS A 25 21.85 -1.18 -4.66
N LEU A 26 21.76 -2.47 -4.98
CA LEU A 26 22.88 -3.25 -5.53
C LEU A 26 23.34 -2.73 -6.90
N ILE A 27 22.43 -2.32 -7.78
CA ILE A 27 22.80 -1.70 -9.07
C ILE A 27 23.59 -0.41 -8.83
N HIS A 28 23.17 0.42 -7.88
CA HIS A 28 23.81 1.69 -7.57
C HIS A 28 25.15 1.54 -6.84
N THR A 29 25.32 0.53 -5.98
CA THR A 29 26.55 0.31 -5.23
C THR A 29 27.56 -0.58 -5.94
N LEU A 30 27.15 -1.52 -6.80
CA LEU A 30 28.04 -2.52 -7.40
C LEU A 30 28.41 -2.30 -8.88
N ARG A 31 27.68 -1.50 -9.68
CA ARG A 31 27.87 -1.39 -11.16
C ARG A 31 27.72 -2.76 -11.90
N PRO A 32 27.45 -2.79 -13.23
CA PRO A 32 26.16 -3.29 -13.74
C PRO A 32 26.24 -4.62 -14.51
N ASP A 33 26.56 -5.73 -13.86
CA ASP A 33 26.26 -7.04 -14.46
C ASP A 33 24.94 -7.55 -13.90
N GLY A 34 23.85 -7.38 -14.66
CA GLY A 34 22.49 -7.69 -14.24
C GLY A 34 22.28 -9.13 -13.77
N LEU A 35 23.12 -10.07 -14.22
CA LEU A 35 23.11 -11.47 -13.77
C LEU A 35 23.78 -11.63 -12.39
N ALA A 36 24.91 -10.97 -12.15
CA ALA A 36 25.57 -10.96 -10.83
C ALA A 36 24.71 -10.24 -9.79
N ALA A 37 24.03 -9.16 -10.19
CA ALA A 37 23.08 -8.45 -9.33
C ALA A 37 21.87 -9.32 -8.95
N ALA A 38 21.36 -10.16 -9.87
CA ALA A 38 20.23 -11.05 -9.57
C ALA A 38 20.59 -12.11 -8.53
N THR A 39 21.75 -12.77 -8.67
CA THR A 39 22.25 -13.74 -7.67
C THR A 39 22.52 -13.06 -6.33
N ALA A 40 23.09 -11.85 -6.34
CA ALA A 40 23.32 -11.07 -5.13
C ALA A 40 22.01 -10.63 -4.43
N VAL A 41 20.93 -10.37 -5.18
CA VAL A 41 19.61 -10.08 -4.59
C VAL A 41 19.07 -11.28 -3.81
N ASP A 42 19.19 -12.50 -4.35
CA ASP A 42 18.67 -13.70 -3.70
C ASP A 42 19.51 -14.10 -2.47
N ASP A 43 20.83 -13.86 -2.50
CA ASP A 43 21.72 -14.10 -1.36
C ASP A 43 21.59 -13.02 -0.27
N SER A 44 21.55 -11.74 -0.65
CA SER A 44 21.38 -10.60 0.27
C SER A 44 19.94 -10.44 0.76
N GLY A 45 18.94 -10.96 0.04
CA GLY A 45 17.53 -10.88 0.43
C GLY A 45 17.13 -11.78 1.59
N ARG A 46 18.05 -12.63 2.09
CA ARG A 46 17.80 -13.53 3.22
C ARG A 46 17.77 -12.75 4.54
N PRO A 47 16.65 -12.79 5.30
CA PRO A 47 16.58 -12.19 6.63
C PRO A 47 17.56 -12.86 7.60
N THR A 48 18.37 -12.06 8.30
CA THR A 48 19.28 -12.50 9.36
C THR A 48 18.81 -12.08 10.75
N GLY A 49 17.91 -11.10 10.84
CA GLY A 49 17.37 -10.58 12.10
C GLY A 49 16.09 -9.78 11.89
N LEU A 50 15.25 -9.70 12.93
CA LEU A 50 13.98 -8.97 12.91
C LEU A 50 13.89 -8.04 14.13
N HIS A 51 13.42 -6.81 13.91
CA HIS A 51 13.19 -5.80 14.94
C HIS A 51 11.74 -5.34 14.89
N LEU A 52 10.96 -5.54 15.96
CA LEU A 52 9.60 -5.04 16.04
C LEU A 52 9.60 -3.67 16.73
N HIS A 53 9.04 -2.66 16.06
CA HIS A 53 8.90 -1.32 16.63
C HIS A 53 7.51 -1.15 17.24
N ASP A 54 7.45 -0.63 18.47
CA ASP A 54 6.19 -0.33 19.16
C ASP A 54 5.61 1.02 18.71
N VAL A 55 5.39 1.13 17.41
CA VAL A 55 4.83 2.31 16.75
C VAL A 55 3.92 1.79 15.64
N SER A 56 2.75 2.39 15.49
CA SER A 56 1.84 2.10 14.39
C SER A 56 0.78 3.20 14.31
N ARG A 57 0.47 3.66 13.09
CA ARG A 57 -0.62 4.62 12.83
C ARG A 57 -1.93 3.90 12.50
N ASP A 58 -1.83 2.81 11.76
CA ASP A 58 -2.94 2.12 11.09
C ASP A 58 -3.21 0.70 11.64
N GLY A 59 -2.45 0.28 12.65
CA GLY A 59 -2.51 -1.05 13.26
C GLY A 59 -1.55 -2.07 12.62
N ILE A 60 -0.87 -1.71 11.52
CA ILE A 60 0.20 -2.50 10.93
C ILE A 60 1.50 -2.21 11.69
N PRO A 61 2.26 -3.23 12.14
CA PRO A 61 3.51 -3.01 12.84
C PRO A 61 4.62 -2.58 11.88
N TYR A 62 5.49 -1.71 12.39
CA TYR A 62 6.78 -1.45 11.75
C TYR A 62 7.77 -2.55 12.10
N VAL A 63 8.41 -3.11 11.07
CA VAL A 63 9.33 -4.23 11.21
C VAL A 63 10.64 -3.90 10.53
N GLY A 64 11.72 -3.87 11.31
CA GLY A 64 13.06 -3.88 10.80
C GLY A 64 13.47 -5.29 10.37
N ILE A 65 14.06 -5.41 9.19
CA ILE A 65 14.63 -6.66 8.68
C ILE A 65 16.12 -6.43 8.45
N GLU A 66 16.96 -7.15 9.19
CA GLU A 66 18.38 -7.26 8.88
C GLU A 66 18.56 -8.30 7.78
N LEU A 67 19.46 -8.00 6.86
CA LEU A 67 19.69 -8.74 5.64
C LEU A 67 21.17 -9.13 5.56
N ALA A 68 21.47 -10.24 4.88
CA ALA A 68 22.84 -10.64 4.63
C ALA A 68 23.61 -9.55 3.86
N GLY A 69 24.94 -9.50 4.08
CA GLY A 69 25.79 -8.47 3.46
C GLY A 69 25.77 -7.11 4.18
N GLY A 70 25.29 -7.06 5.43
CA GLY A 70 25.31 -5.84 6.25
C GLY A 70 24.20 -4.84 5.90
N LEU A 71 23.15 -5.31 5.23
CA LEU A 71 22.01 -4.50 4.82
C LEU A 71 20.89 -4.55 5.86
N GLY A 72 20.05 -3.53 5.86
CA GLY A 72 18.91 -3.41 6.74
C GLY A 72 17.80 -2.61 6.08
N ALA A 73 16.57 -3.02 6.34
CA ALA A 73 15.38 -2.32 5.89
C ALA A 73 14.43 -2.09 7.05
N LEU A 74 13.71 -0.98 7.01
CA LEU A 74 12.54 -0.73 7.83
C LEU A 74 11.31 -0.87 6.95
N MET A 75 10.37 -1.70 7.38
CA MET A 75 9.15 -2.02 6.66
C MET A 75 7.92 -1.56 7.43
N HIS A 76 6.90 -1.15 6.69
CA HIS A 76 5.53 -0.94 7.17
C HIS A 76 4.58 -1.65 6.22
N GLY A 77 4.05 -2.82 6.62
CA GLY A 77 3.40 -3.70 5.64
C GLY A 77 4.43 -4.22 4.62
N SER A 78 4.06 -4.24 3.34
CA SER A 78 5.00 -4.52 2.23
C SER A 78 5.81 -3.30 1.79
N ARG A 79 5.54 -2.11 2.35
CA ARG A 79 6.22 -0.87 1.97
C ARG A 79 7.58 -0.77 2.64
N VAL A 80 8.59 -0.46 1.85
CA VAL A 80 9.94 -0.12 2.35
C VAL A 80 9.92 1.34 2.80
N VAL A 81 10.04 1.57 4.10
CA VAL A 81 10.11 2.91 4.72
C VAL A 81 11.52 3.47 4.59
N ALA A 82 12.52 2.63 4.86
CA ALA A 82 13.92 2.98 4.72
C ALA A 82 14.75 1.75 4.35
N PHE A 83 15.84 1.95 3.61
CA PHE A 83 16.75 0.89 3.20
C PHE A 83 18.20 1.39 3.28
N GLY A 84 19.12 0.56 3.79
CA GLY A 84 20.53 0.91 3.93
C GLY A 84 21.32 -0.16 4.68
N GLY A 85 22.23 0.26 5.57
CA GLY A 85 22.95 -0.67 6.44
C GLY A 85 22.07 -1.27 7.55
N THR A 86 22.54 -2.33 8.22
CA THR A 86 21.80 -3.03 9.29
C THR A 86 21.16 -2.13 10.35
N ALA A 87 21.82 -1.02 10.70
CA ALA A 87 21.30 -0.06 11.67
C ALA A 87 19.94 0.56 11.29
N VAL A 88 19.55 0.54 10.01
CA VAL A 88 18.21 0.98 9.58
C VAL A 88 17.13 0.12 10.21
N ALA A 89 17.34 -1.20 10.32
CA ALA A 89 16.33 -2.13 10.84
C ALA A 89 15.95 -1.82 12.30
N SER A 90 16.90 -1.40 13.13
CA SER A 90 16.66 -1.13 14.56
C SER A 90 16.33 0.34 14.88
N ARG A 91 16.31 1.24 13.88
CA ARG A 91 16.05 2.68 14.10
C ARG A 91 14.56 2.99 14.29
N ARG A 92 14.11 2.94 15.55
CA ARG A 92 12.74 3.32 15.96
C ARG A 92 12.31 4.71 15.49
N ARG A 93 13.22 5.70 15.51
CA ARG A 93 12.90 7.08 15.11
C ARG A 93 12.36 7.19 13.68
N LEU A 94 12.84 6.35 12.76
CA LEU A 94 12.34 6.33 11.38
C LEU A 94 10.90 5.81 11.30
N ALA A 95 10.54 4.84 12.16
CA ALA A 95 9.17 4.36 12.28
C ALA A 95 8.24 5.42 12.88
N GLU A 96 8.73 6.22 13.83
CA GLU A 96 7.98 7.33 14.43
C GLU A 96 7.75 8.45 13.41
N GLU A 97 8.79 8.86 12.69
CA GLU A 97 8.69 9.88 11.64
C GLU A 97 7.69 9.46 10.55
N ASP A 98 7.81 8.25 10.02
CA ASP A 98 6.87 7.74 9.01
C ASP A 98 5.45 7.57 9.60
N ALA A 99 5.29 7.09 10.85
CA ALA A 99 3.96 6.98 11.46
C ALA A 99 3.26 8.34 11.65
N THR A 100 4.01 9.44 11.76
CA THR A 100 3.43 10.78 11.80
C THR A 100 2.97 11.29 10.43
N ASP A 101 3.51 10.76 9.34
CA ASP A 101 3.10 11.11 7.97
C ASP A 101 1.64 10.70 7.73
N THR A 102 0.84 11.62 7.18
CA THR A 102 -0.56 11.37 6.81
C THR A 102 -0.71 10.40 5.65
N ARG A 103 0.35 10.20 4.86
CA ARG A 103 0.43 9.23 3.76
C ARG A 103 0.70 7.81 4.21
N THR A 104 1.09 7.59 5.47
CA THR A 104 1.41 6.25 5.95
C THR A 104 0.19 5.35 5.95
N GLY A 105 0.35 4.20 5.28
CA GLY A 105 -0.72 3.25 5.06
C GLY A 105 -1.63 3.60 3.88
N LEU A 106 -1.23 4.51 2.98
CA LEU A 106 -1.93 4.77 1.71
C LEU A 106 -1.20 4.07 0.56
N ASP A 107 -1.94 3.58 -0.44
CA ASP A 107 -1.37 3.19 -1.73
C ASP A 107 -1.47 4.38 -2.70
N GLU A 108 -0.32 4.88 -3.14
CA GLU A 108 -0.23 6.01 -4.06
C GLU A 108 -0.93 5.74 -5.40
N ALA A 109 -1.02 4.48 -5.82
CA ALA A 109 -1.73 4.11 -7.04
C ALA A 109 -3.21 4.50 -6.98
N LEU A 110 -3.81 4.46 -5.79
CA LEU A 110 -5.21 4.80 -5.53
C LEU A 110 -5.46 6.31 -5.38
N ILE A 111 -4.43 7.15 -5.24
CA ILE A 111 -4.63 8.60 -5.08
C ILE A 111 -5.15 9.20 -6.39
N GLY A 112 -6.25 9.95 -6.32
CA GLY A 112 -6.84 10.65 -7.46
C GLY A 112 -8.35 10.52 -7.51
N HIS A 113 -8.92 10.96 -8.64
CA HIS A 113 -10.34 10.87 -8.93
C HIS A 113 -10.65 9.65 -9.81
N TRP A 114 -11.70 8.94 -9.45
CA TRP A 114 -12.10 7.66 -10.03
C TRP A 114 -13.56 7.73 -10.42
N SER A 115 -13.87 7.31 -11.65
CA SER A 115 -15.25 7.30 -12.18
C SER A 115 -15.65 5.88 -12.55
N SER A 116 -16.90 5.50 -12.28
CA SER A 116 -17.47 4.24 -12.75
C SER A 116 -17.57 4.20 -14.28
N ALA A 117 -17.54 5.34 -14.96
CA ALA A 117 -17.48 5.38 -16.42
C ALA A 117 -16.12 4.85 -16.92
N PRO A 118 -16.08 4.07 -18.02
CA PRO A 118 -17.22 3.63 -18.86
C PRO A 118 -17.85 2.30 -18.42
N TYR A 119 -17.50 1.77 -17.25
CA TYR A 119 -17.89 0.44 -16.79
C TYR A 119 -19.35 0.35 -16.32
N ASP A 120 -19.99 1.49 -16.12
CA ASP A 120 -21.40 1.65 -15.76
C ASP A 120 -22.34 1.70 -16.98
N TYR A 121 -21.87 1.37 -18.18
CA TYR A 121 -22.71 1.38 -19.38
C TYR A 121 -23.96 0.48 -19.23
N GLY A 122 -25.13 1.12 -19.30
CA GLY A 122 -26.43 0.45 -19.15
C GLY A 122 -26.92 0.32 -17.71
N ALA A 123 -26.15 0.74 -16.71
CA ALA A 123 -26.61 0.91 -15.34
C ALA A 123 -27.49 2.17 -15.22
N MET A 124 -28.38 2.19 -14.22
CA MET A 124 -29.11 3.41 -13.85
C MET A 124 -28.32 4.25 -12.86
N GLU A 125 -27.25 3.68 -12.30
CA GLU A 125 -26.37 4.27 -11.32
C GLU A 125 -25.04 4.71 -11.96
N ALA A 126 -24.49 5.81 -11.45
CA ALA A 126 -23.12 6.26 -11.72
C ALA A 126 -22.45 6.62 -10.39
N SER A 127 -21.14 6.48 -10.30
CA SER A 127 -20.41 6.67 -9.06
C SER A 127 -19.04 7.26 -9.33
N GLU A 128 -18.65 8.15 -8.43
CA GLU A 128 -17.33 8.75 -8.42
C GLU A 128 -16.71 8.62 -7.04
N VAL A 129 -15.38 8.54 -6.98
CA VAL A 129 -14.63 8.48 -5.73
C VAL A 129 -13.36 9.31 -5.89
N GLU A 130 -13.08 10.20 -4.93
CA GLU A 130 -11.79 10.89 -4.83
C GLU A 130 -11.06 10.45 -3.57
N LEU A 131 -9.83 9.97 -3.73
CA LEU A 131 -8.95 9.55 -2.64
C LEU A 131 -7.73 10.47 -2.61
N ARG A 132 -7.60 11.26 -1.54
CA ARG A 132 -6.53 12.25 -1.39
C ARG A 132 -5.35 11.71 -0.60
N ALA A 133 -4.17 12.29 -0.86
CA ALA A 133 -2.91 11.89 -0.23
C ALA A 133 -2.84 12.11 1.28
N ASP A 134 -3.79 12.83 1.89
CA ASP A 134 -3.87 13.02 3.33
C ASP A 134 -4.74 11.97 4.04
N GLY A 135 -5.24 10.97 3.31
CA GLY A 135 -6.13 9.93 3.81
C GLY A 135 -7.60 10.37 3.89
N THR A 136 -7.95 11.56 3.38
CA THR A 136 -9.34 12.00 3.21
C THR A 136 -9.84 11.72 1.80
N GLY A 137 -11.15 11.77 1.62
CA GLY A 137 -11.77 11.56 0.32
C GLY A 137 -13.26 11.83 0.35
N TRP A 138 -13.90 11.53 -0.77
CA TRP A 138 -15.35 11.48 -0.87
C TRP A 138 -15.77 10.43 -1.88
N SER A 139 -17.00 9.94 -1.73
CA SER A 139 -17.69 9.14 -2.74
C SER A 139 -19.00 9.81 -3.12
N LEU A 140 -19.41 9.58 -4.36
CA LEU A 140 -20.68 9.99 -4.93
C LEU A 140 -21.36 8.76 -5.53
N LEU A 141 -22.66 8.66 -5.29
CA LEU A 141 -23.56 7.73 -5.96
C LEU A 141 -24.74 8.55 -6.53
N ALA A 142 -24.89 8.52 -7.84
CA ALA A 142 -25.99 9.13 -8.57
C ALA A 142 -26.91 8.06 -9.16
N ASN A 143 -28.22 8.27 -9.10
CA ASN A 143 -29.22 7.44 -9.76
C ASN A 143 -30.46 8.31 -10.10
N PRO A 144 -31.52 7.77 -10.75
CA PRO A 144 -32.69 8.57 -11.13
C PRO A 144 -33.45 9.18 -9.94
N GLY A 145 -33.24 8.66 -8.73
CA GLY A 145 -33.83 9.16 -7.48
C GLY A 145 -33.04 10.29 -6.82
N GLY A 146 -31.83 10.58 -7.28
CA GLY A 146 -30.98 11.66 -6.75
C GLY A 146 -29.50 11.31 -6.65
N GLU A 147 -28.77 12.18 -5.97
CA GLU A 147 -27.34 12.07 -5.73
C GLU A 147 -27.06 12.03 -4.22
N TRP A 148 -26.15 11.15 -3.82
CA TRP A 148 -25.64 11.05 -2.45
C TRP A 148 -24.14 11.23 -2.47
N VAL A 149 -23.64 12.14 -1.63
CA VAL A 149 -22.22 12.39 -1.45
C VAL A 149 -21.85 12.09 0.00
N ALA A 150 -20.84 11.24 0.20
CA ALA A 150 -20.30 10.92 1.50
C ALA A 150 -18.85 11.39 1.60
N ARG A 151 -18.53 12.13 2.66
CA ARG A 151 -17.14 12.34 3.05
C ARG A 151 -16.62 11.09 3.72
N LEU A 152 -15.35 10.78 3.47
CA LEU A 152 -14.73 9.59 4.01
C LEU A 152 -13.26 9.82 4.36
N THR A 153 -12.77 8.94 5.23
CA THR A 153 -11.33 8.68 5.37
C THR A 153 -11.01 7.34 4.75
N TRP A 154 -9.80 7.16 4.26
CA TRP A 154 -9.36 5.93 3.61
C TRP A 154 -7.94 5.55 4.00
N ARG A 155 -7.65 4.26 3.88
CA ARG A 155 -6.31 3.67 4.08
C ARG A 155 -6.22 2.28 3.47
N CYS A 156 -5.02 1.73 3.43
CA CYS A 156 -4.71 0.37 2.99
C CYS A 156 -4.15 -0.45 4.16
N PRO A 157 -5.00 -1.16 4.94
CA PRO A 157 -4.57 -1.93 6.12
C PRO A 157 -3.70 -3.15 5.80
N SER A 158 -3.64 -3.54 4.53
CA SER A 158 -2.68 -4.51 3.99
C SER A 158 -2.54 -4.28 2.48
N PRO A 159 -1.51 -4.83 1.82
CA PRO A 159 -1.35 -4.68 0.38
C PRO A 159 -2.58 -5.19 -0.37
N GLY A 160 -3.07 -4.40 -1.35
CA GLY A 160 -4.25 -4.76 -2.15
C GLY A 160 -5.58 -4.74 -1.40
N VAL A 161 -5.65 -4.18 -0.19
CA VAL A 161 -6.90 -3.98 0.56
C VAL A 161 -7.10 -2.50 0.81
N LEU A 162 -8.23 -1.95 0.37
CA LEU A 162 -8.68 -0.60 0.64
C LEU A 162 -9.72 -0.64 1.75
N GLU A 163 -9.52 0.14 2.81
CA GLU A 163 -10.55 0.42 3.82
C GLU A 163 -11.09 1.83 3.62
N LEU A 164 -12.41 1.94 3.42
CA LEU A 164 -13.12 3.21 3.37
C LEU A 164 -13.92 3.38 4.66
N ARG A 165 -13.92 4.59 5.22
CA ARG A 165 -14.68 4.93 6.42
C ARG A 165 -15.46 6.23 6.19
N PRO A 166 -16.75 6.13 5.84
CA PRO A 166 -17.61 7.31 5.73
C PRO A 166 -17.75 8.00 7.09
N GLU A 167 -17.97 9.31 7.10
CA GLU A 167 -18.17 10.09 8.34
C GLU A 167 -19.32 9.54 9.19
N ASP A 168 -20.42 9.14 8.56
CA ASP A 168 -21.64 8.64 9.21
C ASP A 168 -21.86 7.12 9.04
N GLY A 169 -20.84 6.39 8.56
CA GLY A 169 -20.95 5.01 8.13
C GLY A 169 -20.07 4.02 8.88
N GLN A 170 -20.35 2.73 8.69
CA GLN A 170 -19.42 1.67 9.10
C GLN A 170 -18.26 1.58 8.10
N PRO A 171 -17.04 1.26 8.57
CA PRO A 171 -15.93 1.03 7.65
C PRO A 171 -16.20 -0.19 6.77
N SER A 172 -15.91 -0.07 5.48
CA SER A 172 -15.94 -1.15 4.51
C SER A 172 -14.52 -1.47 4.04
N ARG A 173 -14.31 -2.72 3.59
CA ARG A 173 -13.01 -3.18 3.07
C ARG A 173 -13.22 -3.83 1.72
N HIS A 174 -12.36 -3.49 0.78
CA HIS A 174 -12.45 -3.92 -0.61
C HIS A 174 -11.07 -4.41 -1.03
N ARG A 175 -10.97 -5.65 -1.50
CA ARG A 175 -9.75 -6.08 -2.20
C ARG A 175 -9.70 -5.39 -3.55
N TYR A 176 -8.53 -4.88 -3.93
CA TYR A 176 -8.37 -4.16 -5.18
C TYR A 176 -7.14 -4.58 -5.99
N LEU A 177 -7.24 -4.33 -7.29
CA LEU A 177 -6.13 -4.38 -8.24
C LEU A 177 -6.13 -3.10 -9.08
N VAL A 178 -4.98 -2.44 -9.18
CA VAL A 178 -4.79 -1.30 -10.09
C VAL A 178 -4.01 -1.76 -11.34
N THR A 179 -4.56 -1.49 -12.51
CA THR A 179 -3.93 -1.72 -13.82
C THR A 179 -3.74 -0.39 -14.54
N THR A 180 -2.75 -0.29 -15.44
CA THR A 180 -2.38 0.97 -16.10
C THR A 180 -2.69 1.03 -17.61
N ALA A 181 -3.13 -0.08 -18.21
CA ALA A 181 -3.41 -0.16 -19.64
C ALA A 181 -4.74 -0.88 -19.90
N PRO A 182 -5.56 -0.43 -20.87
CA PRO A 182 -5.37 0.74 -21.74
C PRO A 182 -5.65 2.10 -21.07
N VAL A 183 -6.34 2.09 -19.93
CA VAL A 183 -6.57 3.24 -19.04
C VAL A 183 -6.24 2.79 -17.63
N THR A 184 -5.75 3.69 -16.78
CA THR A 184 -5.54 3.36 -15.37
C THR A 184 -6.89 3.04 -14.73
N SER A 185 -7.05 1.83 -14.19
CA SER A 185 -8.29 1.40 -13.56
C SER A 185 -8.06 0.66 -12.27
N ALA A 186 -8.95 0.87 -11.30
CA ALA A 186 -9.03 0.10 -10.08
C ALA A 186 -10.20 -0.89 -10.21
N THR A 187 -9.95 -2.17 -9.96
CA THR A 187 -10.98 -3.22 -9.89
C THR A 187 -11.09 -3.71 -8.46
N PHE A 188 -12.32 -3.89 -7.96
CA PHE A 188 -12.63 -4.31 -6.60
C PHE A 188 -13.38 -5.65 -6.59
N GLU A 189 -13.01 -6.56 -5.68
CA GLU A 189 -13.72 -7.82 -5.48
C GLU A 189 -15.16 -7.57 -5.02
N GLU A 190 -15.33 -6.79 -3.95
CA GLU A 190 -16.60 -6.24 -3.52
C GLU A 190 -16.78 -4.82 -4.07
N PRO A 191 -17.98 -4.46 -4.58
CA PRO A 191 -18.17 -3.16 -5.21
C PRO A 191 -17.93 -2.04 -4.20
N VAL A 192 -17.27 -0.98 -4.67
CA VAL A 192 -17.27 0.31 -3.96
C VAL A 192 -18.50 1.05 -4.46
N GLU A 193 -19.30 1.61 -3.54
CA GLU A 193 -20.67 2.05 -3.86
C GLU A 193 -21.46 0.95 -4.60
N PHE A 194 -21.64 1.08 -5.91
CA PHE A 194 -22.30 0.07 -6.74
C PHE A 194 -21.37 -0.62 -7.75
N CYS A 195 -20.20 -0.05 -8.06
CA CYS A 195 -19.39 -0.49 -9.18
C CYS A 195 -18.17 -1.32 -8.73
N HIS A 196 -17.82 -2.33 -9.52
CA HIS A 196 -16.62 -3.12 -9.29
C HIS A 196 -15.38 -2.52 -9.95
N GLN A 197 -15.54 -1.61 -10.92
CA GLN A 197 -14.41 -1.11 -11.69
C GLN A 197 -14.54 0.38 -11.92
N TYR A 198 -13.44 1.09 -11.67
CA TYR A 198 -13.36 2.53 -11.83
C TYR A 198 -12.18 2.90 -12.72
N ALA A 199 -12.40 3.83 -13.64
CA ALA A 199 -11.35 4.44 -14.42
C ALA A 199 -10.80 5.66 -13.67
N LYS A 200 -9.48 5.81 -13.67
CA LYS A 200 -8.83 7.01 -13.15
C LYS A 200 -9.05 8.14 -14.12
N SER A 201 -9.61 9.23 -13.62
CA SER A 201 -9.71 10.49 -14.35
C SER A 201 -8.38 11.21 -14.24
N GLY A 202 -7.88 11.73 -15.36
CA GLY A 202 -6.60 12.45 -15.44
C GLY A 202 -6.62 13.80 -14.73
#